data_AF-A0A7W3SZ61-F1
#
_entry.id   AF-A0A7W3SZ61-F1
#
_cell.length_a   1.000
_cell.length_b   1.000
_cell.length_c   1.000
_cell.angle_alpha   90.00
_cell.angle_beta   90.00
_cell.angle_gamma   90.00
#
_symmetry.space_group_name_H-M   'P 1'
#
loop_
_entity.id
_entity.type
_entity.pdbx_description
1 polymer ?
#
loop_
_entity_poly.entity_id
_entity_poly.type
_entity_poly.pdbx_seq_one_letter_code
_entity_poly.pdbx_strand_id
1 'polypeptide(L)' 'MENLMNVYGEWRMVSEEMIEDGYAGSIDCGEMAVREDFSNFAGLNEVISFEDMLEIERAYA' A
#
# COMPACT_ATOMS: atom_id res chain seq x y z
N MET A 1 -2.26 -2.93 13.85
CA MET A 1 -3.11 -2.33 12.81
C MET A 1 -2.92 -0.82 12.73
N GLU A 2 -3.05 -0.09 13.85
CA GLU A 2 -2.82 1.38 13.91
C GLU A 2 -1.45 1.81 13.32
N ASN A 3 -0.39 1.03 13.56
CA ASN A 3 0.93 1.28 12.97
C ASN A 3 0.95 1.08 11.44
N LEU A 4 0.25 0.08 10.91
CA LEU A 4 0.17 -0.19 9.47
C LEU A 4 -0.66 0.85 8.72
N MET A 5 -1.67 1.46 9.37
CA MET A 5 -2.45 2.54 8.76
C MET A 5 -1.58 3.79 8.51
N ASN A 6 -0.72 4.16 9.47
CA ASN A 6 0.20 5.28 9.29
C ASN A 6 1.21 5.00 8.18
N VAL A 7 1.80 3.81 8.19
CA VAL A 7 2.75 3.36 7.15
C VAL A 7 2.07 3.29 5.78
N TYR A 8 0.82 2.85 5.71
CA TYR A 8 0.03 2.85 4.48
C TYR A 8 -0.18 4.27 3.96
N GLY A 9 -0.51 5.24 4.81
CA GLY A 9 -0.65 6.64 4.39
C GLY A 9 0.64 7.22 3.80
N GLU A 10 1.79 6.94 4.44
CA GLU A 10 3.10 7.36 3.91
C GLU A 10 3.40 6.72 2.55
N TRP A 11 3.20 5.40 2.44
CA TRP A 11 3.35 4.67 1.19
C TRP A 11 2.41 5.21 0.10
N ARG A 12 1.16 5.49 0.45
CA ARG A 12 0.10 5.95 -0.46
C ARG A 12 0.47 7.28 -1.10
N MET A 13 0.93 8.24 -0.27
CA MET A 13 1.43 9.53 -0.74
C MET A 13 2.63 9.39 -1.70
N VAL A 14 3.65 8.62 -1.33
CA VAL A 14 4.86 8.45 -2.16
C VAL A 14 4.52 7.79 -3.49
N SER A 15 3.70 6.73 -3.46
CA SER A 15 3.28 6.05 -4.68
C SER A 15 2.42 6.94 -5.58
N GLU A 16 1.56 7.81 -5.04
CA GLU A 16 0.79 8.79 -5.84
C GLU A 16 1.70 9.80 -6.51
N GLU A 17 2.65 10.39 -5.77
CA GLU A 17 3.62 11.35 -6.31
C GLU A 17 4.45 10.73 -7.44
N MET A 18 4.92 9.49 -7.28
CA MET A 18 5.64 8.78 -8.34
C MET A 18 4.78 8.54 -9.58
N ILE A 19 3.50 8.16 -9.41
CA ILE A 19 2.60 7.93 -10.55
C ILE A 19 2.29 9.25 -11.27
N GLU A 20 2.10 10.34 -10.54
CA GLU A 20 1.92 11.69 -11.11
C GLU A 20 3.16 12.15 -11.87
N ASP A 21 4.37 11.83 -11.39
CA ASP A 21 5.65 12.08 -12.06
C ASP A 21 5.90 11.18 -13.29
N GLY A 22 4.96 10.29 -13.61
CA GLY A 22 4.99 9.44 -14.80
C GLY A 22 5.73 8.11 -14.61
N TYR A 23 6.04 7.72 -13.37
CA TYR A 23 6.51 6.37 -13.09
C TYR A 23 5.38 5.36 -13.29
N ALA A 24 5.71 4.22 -13.90
CA ALA A 24 4.76 3.12 -14.03
C ALA A 24 4.54 2.45 -12.67
N GLY A 25 3.28 2.28 -12.28
CA GLY A 25 2.90 1.64 -11.02
C GLY A 25 1.39 1.54 -10.89
N SER A 26 0.95 0.84 -9.85
CA SER A 26 -0.44 0.73 -9.44
C SER A 26 -0.55 0.85 -7.93
N ILE A 27 -1.77 1.13 -7.50
CA ILE A 27 -2.13 1.45 -6.13
C ILE A 27 -3.36 0.68 -5.70
N ASP A 28 -3.89 -0.13 -6.62
CA ASP A 28 -5.02 -1.01 -6.42
C ASP A 28 -4.59 -2.20 -5.55
N CYS A 29 -5.06 -2.22 -4.30
CA CYS A 29 -4.76 -3.32 -3.39
C CYS A 29 -5.28 -4.69 -3.88
N GLY A 30 -6.14 -4.74 -4.90
CA GLY A 30 -6.54 -5.96 -5.60
C GLY A 30 -5.39 -6.62 -6.37
N GLU A 31 -4.39 -5.84 -6.79
CA GLU A 31 -3.19 -6.35 -7.46
C GLU A 31 -2.18 -6.93 -6.47
N MET A 32 -1.73 -8.16 -6.71
CA MET A 32 -0.73 -8.81 -5.84
C MET A 32 0.58 -8.03 -5.76
N ALA A 33 1.04 -7.45 -6.88
CA ALA A 33 2.25 -6.65 -6.93
C ALA A 33 2.19 -5.41 -6.02
N VAL A 34 1.01 -4.80 -5.90
CA VAL A 34 0.78 -3.64 -5.02
C VAL A 34 0.86 -4.06 -3.54
N ARG A 35 0.30 -5.22 -3.20
CA ARG A 35 0.40 -5.77 -1.83
C ARG A 35 1.83 -6.15 -1.47
N GLU A 36 2.58 -6.71 -2.42
CA GLU A 36 4.01 -7.00 -2.26
C GLU A 36 4.81 -5.72 -2.03
N ASP A 37 4.59 -4.69 -2.84
CA ASP A 37 5.25 -3.40 -2.71
C ASP A 37 5.00 -2.76 -1.34
N PHE A 38 3.73 -2.68 -0.92
CA PHE A 38 3.39 -2.17 0.40
C PHE A 38 3.99 -3.04 1.52
N SER A 39 3.97 -4.37 1.40
CA SER A 39 4.53 -5.26 2.41
C SER A 39 6.04 -5.06 2.56
N ASN A 40 6.75 -4.84 1.45
CA ASN A 40 8.16 -4.51 1.46
C ASN A 40 8.41 -3.13 2.10
N PHE A 41 7.60 -2.12 1.74
CA PHE A 41 7.69 -0.78 2.33
C PHE A 41 7.45 -0.82 3.85
N ALA A 42 6.47 -1.59 4.29
CA ALA A 42 6.11 -1.76 5.70
C ALA A 42 7.02 -2.73 6.47
N GLY A 43 8.01 -3.36 5.81
CA GLY A 43 8.93 -4.30 6.45
C GLY A 43 8.25 -5.56 6.99
N LEU A 44 7.18 -6.02 6.35
CA LEU A 44 6.49 -7.24 6.72
C LEU A 44 7.29 -8.48 6.28
N ASN A 45 7.27 -9.53 7.11
CA ASN A 45 7.90 -10.81 6.76
C ASN A 45 7.11 -11.61 5.71
N GLU A 46 5.82 -11.31 5.56
CA GLU A 46 4.90 -11.95 4.63
C GLU A 46 4.10 -10.87 3.88
N VAL A 47 3.64 -11.23 2.68
CA VAL A 47 2.78 -10.34 1.88
C VAL A 47 1.43 -10.21 2.59
N ILE A 48 1.00 -8.96 2.83
CA ILE A 48 -0.31 -8.69 3.43
C ILE A 48 -1.43 -9.30 2.57
N SER A 49 -2.45 -9.83 3.23
CA SER A 49 -3.63 -10.35 2.53
C SER A 49 -4.38 -9.22 1.83
N PHE A 50 -5.20 -9.57 0.84
CA PHE A 50 -6.08 -8.60 0.20
C PHE A 50 -7.07 -8.01 1.21
N GLU A 51 -7.65 -8.86 2.05
CA GLU A 51 -8.65 -8.47 3.04
C GLU A 51 -8.08 -7.47 4.06
N ASP A 52 -6.87 -7.71 4.57
CA ASP A 52 -6.23 -6.83 5.55
C ASP A 52 -5.83 -5.49 4.92
N MET A 53 -5.30 -5.49 3.69
CA MET A 53 -4.94 -4.23 3.01
C MET A 53 -6.18 -3.44 2.59
N LEU A 54 -7.27 -4.13 2.21
CA LEU A 54 -8.55 -3.50 1.92
C LEU A 54 -9.18 -2.85 3.17
N GLU A 55 -9.02 -3.46 4.35
CA GLU A 55 -9.46 -2.84 5.60
C GLU A 55 -8.70 -1.54 5.88
N ILE A 56 -7.38 -1.54 5.66
CA ILE A 56 -6.55 -0.35 5.81
C ILE A 56 -6.95 0.73 4.79
N GLU A 57 -7.13 0.36 3.52
CA GLU A 57 -7.53 1.27 2.44
C GLU A 57 -8.90 1.91 2.71
N ARG A 58 -9.86 1.14 3.22
CA ARG A 58 -11.19 1.65 3.63
C ARG A 58 -11.15 2.58 4.84
N ALA A 59 -10.16 2.44 5.70
CA ALA A 59 -9.98 3.32 6.85
C ALA A 59 -9.23 4.62 6.48
N TYR A 60 -8.45 4.58 5.39
CA TYR A 60 -7.73 5.72 4.85
C TYR A 60 -8.65 6.64 4.01
N ALA A 61 -9.55 6.06 3.21
CA ALA A 61 -10.50 6.76 2.33
C ALA A 61 -11.71 7.36 3.07
#